data_AF-B9SXK7-F1
#
_entry.id   AF-B9SXK7-F1
#
_cell.length_a   1.000
_cell.length_b   1.000
_cell.length_c   1.000
_cell.angle_alpha   90.00
_cell.angle_beta   90.00
_cell.angle_gamma   90.00
#
_symmetry.space_group_name_H-M   'P 1'
#
loop_
_entity.id
_entity.type
_entity.pdbx_description
1 polymer ?
#
loop_
_entity_poly.entity_id
_entity_poly.type
_entity_poly.pdbx_seq_one_letter_code
_entity_poly.pdbx_strand_id
1 'polypeptide(L)'
;MGYAAGRFGHVMFPENVYEPALECAELLLEGVGRGWASRRYFSDIGSTKIEIALKMAFRKYFVHNKILLDSANNNTNERCIDLK
;
A
#
# COMPACT_ATOMS: atom_id res chain seq x y z
N MET A 1 -19.57 -10.13 -24.34
CA MET A 1 -18.40 -9.28 -24.03
C MET A 1 -18.92 -7.87 -23.80
N GLY A 2 -18.89 -7.35 -22.56
CA GLY A 2 -19.43 -6.01 -22.25
C GLY A 2 -20.17 -5.90 -20.92
N TYR A 3 -20.44 -7.01 -20.22
CA TYR A 3 -21.16 -7.00 -18.95
C TYR A 3 -20.50 -6.10 -17.89
N ALA A 4 -19.19 -6.25 -17.66
CA ALA A 4 -18.47 -5.44 -16.69
C ALA A 4 -18.47 -3.95 -17.07
N ALA A 5 -18.28 -3.63 -18.36
CA ALA A 5 -18.31 -2.26 -18.85
C ALA A 5 -19.70 -1.62 -18.71
N GLY A 6 -20.77 -2.35 -19.01
CA GLY A 6 -22.15 -1.86 -18.87
C GLY A 6 -22.64 -1.75 -17.43
N ARG A 7 -22.17 -2.63 -16.53
CA ARG A 7 -22.59 -2.65 -15.13
C ARG A 7 -21.78 -1.71 -14.25
N PHE A 8 -20.47 -1.60 -14.48
CA PHE A 8 -19.56 -0.86 -13.59
C PHE A 8 -18.88 0.32 -14.29
N GLY A 9 -18.52 0.21 -15.56
CA GLY A 9 -17.66 1.22 -16.20
C GLY A 9 -16.34 1.40 -15.44
N HIS A 10 -15.94 2.65 -15.17
CA HIS A 10 -14.88 2.97 -14.23
C HIS A 10 -15.49 3.65 -12.99
N VAL A 11 -15.22 3.09 -11.81
CA VAL A 11 -15.69 3.60 -10.52
C VAL A 11 -14.48 3.87 -9.63
N MET A 12 -14.52 4.97 -8.88
CA MET A 12 -13.46 5.31 -7.93
C MET A 12 -13.27 4.19 -6.90
N PHE A 13 -12.03 3.73 -6.75
CA PHE A 13 -11.67 2.60 -5.89
C PHE A 13 -11.38 2.96 -4.40
N PRO A 14 -10.76 4.11 -4.06
CA PRO A 14 -10.46 4.43 -2.67
C PRO A 14 -11.72 4.44 -1.80
N GLU A 15 -11.66 3.73 -0.67
CA GLU A 15 -12.76 3.57 0.30
C GLU A 15 -14.03 2.89 -0.24
N ASN A 16 -14.02 2.43 -1.50
CA ASN A 16 -15.11 1.73 -2.15
C ASN A 16 -14.75 0.26 -2.43
N VAL A 17 -15.77 -0.54 -2.73
CA VAL A 17 -15.61 -1.93 -3.16
C VAL A 17 -16.62 -2.25 -4.25
N TYR A 18 -16.22 -3.07 -5.23
CA TYR A 18 -17.08 -3.59 -6.26
C TYR A 18 -16.71 -5.05 -6.56
N GLU A 19 -17.72 -5.82 -6.97
CA GLU A 19 -17.66 -7.27 -7.16
C GLU A 19 -16.37 -7.75 -7.87
N PRO A 20 -15.98 -7.24 -9.06
CA PRO A 20 -14.80 -7.76 -9.74
C PRO A 20 -13.47 -7.43 -9.03
N ALA A 21 -13.39 -6.33 -8.26
CA ALA A 21 -12.20 -6.05 -7.47
C ALA A 21 -12.11 -6.96 -6.24
N LEU A 22 -13.23 -7.25 -5.56
CA LEU A 22 -13.24 -8.13 -4.41
C LEU A 22 -12.93 -9.57 -4.80
N GLU A 23 -13.55 -10.08 -5.87
CA GLU A 23 -13.32 -11.43 -6.37
C GLU A 23 -11.88 -11.60 -6.86
N CYS A 24 -11.38 -10.67 -7.70
CA CYS A 24 -9.99 -10.68 -8.15
C CYS A 24 -9.02 -10.61 -6.98
N ALA A 25 -9.38 -9.83 -5.95
CA ALA A 25 -8.68 -9.85 -4.71
C ALA A 25 -8.72 -11.29 -4.19
N GLU A 26 -9.82 -11.81 -3.65
CA GLU A 26 -9.94 -13.16 -3.05
C GLU A 26 -9.05 -14.23 -3.72
N LEU A 27 -9.22 -14.41 -5.03
CA LEU A 27 -8.44 -15.33 -5.86
C LEU A 27 -6.91 -15.15 -5.75
N LEU A 28 -6.41 -13.91 -5.65
CA LEU A 28 -4.97 -13.64 -5.49
C LEU A 28 -4.41 -14.03 -4.11
N LEU A 29 -5.18 -13.96 -3.01
CA LEU A 29 -4.65 -14.46 -1.70
C LEU A 29 -4.80 -15.96 -1.59
N GLU A 30 -5.83 -16.54 -2.19
CA GLU A 30 -6.02 -17.99 -2.19
C GLU A 30 -5.06 -18.70 -3.16
N GLY A 31 -4.66 -18.03 -4.23
CA GLY A 31 -3.67 -18.50 -5.21
C GLY A 31 -2.25 -18.06 -4.88
N VAL A 32 -1.72 -17.10 -5.65
CA VAL A 32 -0.30 -16.70 -5.57
C VAL A 32 0.14 -16.18 -4.20
N GLY A 33 -0.79 -15.63 -3.41
CA GLY A 33 -0.55 -15.09 -2.07
C GLY A 33 -0.67 -16.11 -0.94
N ARG A 34 -1.00 -17.38 -1.24
CA ARG A 34 -1.37 -18.36 -0.22
C ARG A 34 -0.24 -18.62 0.76
N GLY A 35 -0.53 -18.45 2.04
CA GLY A 35 0.40 -18.75 3.14
C GLY A 35 1.45 -17.67 3.43
N TRP A 36 1.49 -16.56 2.69
CA TRP A 36 2.47 -15.50 2.93
C TRP A 36 1.91 -14.08 2.80
N ALA A 37 0.93 -13.84 1.95
CA ALA A 37 0.30 -12.53 1.78
C ALA A 37 -1.00 -12.45 2.59
N SER A 38 -1.39 -11.22 2.95
CA SER A 38 -2.67 -10.93 3.62
C SER A 38 -3.41 -9.72 3.04
N ARG A 39 -2.77 -8.95 2.14
CA ARG A 39 -3.31 -7.73 1.54
C ARG A 39 -2.87 -7.61 0.09
N ARG A 40 -3.62 -6.83 -0.69
CA ARG A 40 -3.38 -6.57 -2.12
C ARG A 40 -3.50 -5.08 -2.38
N TYR A 41 -2.69 -4.58 -3.31
CA TYR A 41 -2.73 -3.19 -3.77
C TYR A 41 -2.82 -3.19 -5.29
N PHE A 42 -3.85 -2.57 -5.85
CA PHE A 42 -4.06 -2.49 -7.29
C PHE A 42 -3.32 -1.29 -7.90
N SER A 43 -2.80 -1.49 -9.12
CA SER A 43 -2.09 -0.48 -9.89
C SER A 43 -2.13 -0.85 -11.36
N ASP A 44 -2.03 0.16 -12.22
CA ASP A 44 -2.29 0.01 -13.66
C ASP A 44 -1.24 -0.84 -14.40
N ILE A 45 0.05 -0.68 -14.09
CA ILE A 45 1.14 -1.32 -14.82
C ILE A 45 2.25 -1.87 -13.90
N GLY A 46 3.13 -2.69 -14.47
CA GLY A 46 4.22 -3.35 -13.75
C GLY A 46 5.20 -2.40 -13.07
N SER A 47 5.63 -1.33 -13.75
CA SER A 47 6.59 -0.37 -13.18
C SER A 47 6.04 0.32 -11.94
N THR A 48 4.79 0.77 -11.98
CA THR A 48 4.12 1.38 -10.82
C THR A 48 3.96 0.37 -9.67
N LYS A 49 3.71 -0.92 -9.96
CA LYS A 49 3.70 -1.97 -8.93
C LYS A 49 5.07 -2.11 -8.24
N ILE A 50 6.17 -2.02 -8.99
CA ILE A 50 7.52 -2.06 -8.42
C ILE A 50 7.81 -0.84 -7.54
N GLU A 51 7.39 0.36 -7.96
CA GLU A 51 7.51 1.56 -7.11
C GLU A 51 6.75 1.41 -5.79
N ILE A 52 5.52 0.89 -5.83
CA ILE A 52 4.71 0.63 -4.64
C ILE A 52 5.39 -0.42 -3.75
N ALA A 53 5.89 -1.51 -4.32
CA ALA A 53 6.60 -2.55 -3.58
C ALA A 53 7.85 -1.99 -2.86
N LEU A 54 8.62 -1.14 -3.55
CA LEU A 54 9.81 -0.51 -2.97
C LEU A 54 9.44 0.44 -1.81
N LYS A 55 8.36 1.25 -1.98
CA LYS A 55 7.82 2.10 -0.91
C LYS A 55 7.40 1.29 0.31
N MET A 56 6.72 0.15 0.11
CA MET A 56 6.31 -0.75 1.19
C MET A 56 7.51 -1.38 1.90
N ALA A 57 8.51 -1.86 1.14
CA ALA A 57 9.71 -2.47 1.69
C ALA A 57 10.53 -1.48 2.53
N PHE A 58 10.78 -0.28 2.02
CA PHE A 58 11.49 0.76 2.76
C PHE A 58 10.74 1.21 4.00
N ARG A 59 9.41 1.38 3.92
CA ARG A 59 8.60 1.69 5.11
C ARG A 59 8.76 0.62 6.18
N LYS A 60 8.69 -0.66 5.81
CA LYS A 60 8.89 -1.76 6.76
C LYS A 60 10.30 -1.75 7.34
N TYR A 61 11.33 -1.57 6.51
CA TYR A 61 12.72 -1.50 6.95
C TYR A 61 12.97 -0.35 7.93
N PHE A 62 12.58 0.88 7.60
CA PHE A 62 12.83 2.04 8.46
C PHE A 62 12.05 2.01 9.78
N VAL A 63 10.80 1.53 9.75
CA VAL A 63 10.01 1.36 10.97
C VAL A 63 10.59 0.26 11.86
N HIS A 64 11.02 -0.85 11.26
CA HIS A 64 11.60 -1.97 12.02
C HIS A 64 12.92 -1.59 12.69
N ASN A 65 13.80 -0.87 11.98
CA ASN A 65 15.09 -0.42 12.50
C ASN A 65 15.01 0.85 13.35
N LYS A 66 13.81 1.34 13.70
CA LYS A 66 13.56 2.59 14.44
C LYS A 66 14.17 3.87 13.85
N ILE A 67 14.81 3.82 12.68
CA ILE A 67 15.40 4.97 11.97
C ILE A 67 14.40 6.13 11.84
N LEU A 68 13.13 5.82 11.58
CA LEU A 68 12.08 6.82 11.44
C LEU A 68 11.67 7.44 12.79
N LEU A 69 11.67 6.64 13.86
CA LEU A 69 11.38 7.07 15.23
C LEU A 69 12.52 7.95 15.78
N ASP A 70 13.76 7.53 15.54
CA ASP A 70 14.96 8.25 15.99
C ASP A 70 15.11 9.57 15.25
N SER A 71 14.81 9.62 13.95
CA SER A 71 14.77 10.89 13.19
C SER A 71 13.67 11.83 13.68
N ALA A 72 12.47 11.32 14.00
CA ALA A 72 11.40 12.16 14.56
C ALA A 72 11.76 12.71 15.95
N ASN A 73 12.39 11.89 16.80
CA ASN A 73 12.84 12.29 18.13
C ASN A 73 14.02 13.28 18.07
N ASN A 74 15.00 13.07 17.18
CA ASN A 74 16.12 14.00 16.97
C ASN A 74 15.64 15.37 16.47
N ASN A 75 14.70 15.41 15.52
CA ASN A 75 14.07 16.66 15.08
C ASN A 75 13.29 17.37 16.21
N THR A 76 12.91 16.66 17.26
CA THR A 76 12.22 17.24 18.42
C THR A 76 13.23 17.76 19.45
N ASN A 77 14.32 17.03 19.65
CA ASN A 77 15.43 17.42 20.53
C ASN A 77 16.19 18.64 19.98
N GLU A 78 16.40 18.73 18.66
CA GLU A 78 17.03 19.90 18.01
C GLU A 78 16.13 21.16 18.02
N ARG A 79 14.82 21.01 18.14
CA ARG A 79 13.88 22.14 18.33
C ARG A 79 13.79 22.61 19.79
N CYS A 80 14.31 21.84 20.74
CA CYS A 80 14.28 22.12 22.17
C CYS A 80 15.65 22.58 22.71
N ILE A 81 16.45 23.25 21.88
CA ILE A 81 17.65 23.95 22.34
C ILE A 81 17.21 25.37 22.67
N ASP A 82 17.02 25.63 23.97
CA ASP A 82 16.53 26.90 24.51
C ASP A 82 17.51 28.03 24.17
N LEU A 83 17.04 29.04 23.43
CA LEU A 83 17.80 30.27 23.17
C LEU A 83 17.80 31.08 24.47
N LYS A 84 18.90 30.97 25.23
CA LYS A 84 19.21 31.84 26.37
C LYS A 84 19.33 33.30 25.97
#